data_AF-A0A2K1QA86-F1
#
_entry.id   AF-A0A2K1QA86-F1
#
_cell.length_a   1.000
_cell.length_b   1.000
_cell.length_c   1.000
_cell.angle_alpha   90.00
_cell.angle_beta   90.00
_cell.angle_gamma   90.00
#
_symmetry.space_group_name_H-M   'P 1'
#
loop_
_entity.id
_entity.type
_entity.pdbx_description
1 polymer ?
#
loop_
_entity_poly.entity_id
_entity_poly.type
_entity_poly.pdbx_seq_one_letter_code
_entity_poly.pdbx_strand_id
1 'polypeptide(L)'
;MRYSLLVTGPAYGTQQASSALLFARALLAAGHQLDSIFFYREGVLNGNQLTAPAGDEFDIVRAWQALQQQGVILNICVAAALRRGVTDEQEAASLGLASANLQPGFKLAGLGALAEAVLTSDRVVQF
;
A
#
# COMPACT_ATOMS: atom_id res chain seq x y z
N MET A 1 -7.22 -2.67 20.01
CA MET A 1 -5.91 -2.02 19.80
C MET A 1 -5.89 -1.42 18.41
N ARG A 2 -5.09 -0.37 18.23
CA ARG A 2 -4.83 0.32 16.97
C ARG A 2 -3.52 -0.18 16.37
N TYR A 3 -3.59 -0.60 15.12
CA TYR A 3 -2.47 -1.13 14.36
C TYR A 3 -2.11 -0.22 13.20
N SER A 4 -0.82 -0.19 12.89
CA SER A 4 -0.32 0.26 11.59
C SER A 4 0.54 -0.83 10.97
N LEU A 5 0.42 -1.00 9.65
CA LEU A 5 1.20 -1.99 8.91
C LEU A 5 2.22 -1.29 8.02
N LEU A 6 3.45 -1.81 8.01
CA LEU A 6 4.51 -1.39 7.08
C LEU A 6 4.77 -2.55 6.12
N VAL A 7 4.43 -2.39 4.84
CA VAL A 7 4.62 -3.42 3.81
C VAL A 7 5.84 -3.08 2.98
N THR A 8 6.84 -3.96 2.97
CA THR A 8 8.11 -3.71 2.26
C THR A 8 8.35 -4.54 1.01
N GLY A 9 7.55 -5.58 0.77
CA GLY A 9 7.63 -6.46 -0.38
C GLY A 9 6.60 -6.16 -1.48
N PRO A 10 6.90 -6.50 -2.74
CA PRO A 10 6.06 -6.20 -3.91
C PRO A 10 4.74 -6.98 -3.91
N ALA A 11 3.82 -6.60 -4.80
CA ALA A 11 2.57 -7.32 -5.05
C ALA A 11 2.80 -8.80 -5.41
N TYR A 12 3.75 -9.06 -6.31
CA TYR A 12 4.16 -10.40 -6.72
C TYR A 12 5.68 -10.52 -6.63
N GLY A 13 6.18 -11.71 -6.31
CA GLY A 13 7.60 -12.04 -6.20
C GLY A 13 8.01 -12.54 -4.81
N THR A 14 7.42 -12.00 -3.74
CA THR A 14 7.59 -12.52 -2.37
C THR A 14 6.25 -12.62 -1.66
N GLN A 15 6.18 -13.35 -0.54
CA GLN A 15 4.95 -13.52 0.22
C GLN A 15 4.62 -12.36 1.16
N GLN A 16 5.50 -11.35 1.29
CA GLN A 16 5.34 -10.29 2.31
C GLN A 16 4.01 -9.54 2.18
N ALA A 17 3.65 -9.09 0.98
CA ALA A 17 2.40 -8.38 0.74
C ALA A 17 1.18 -9.26 1.00
N SER A 18 1.21 -10.52 0.58
CA SER A 18 0.12 -11.48 0.81
C SER A 18 -0.08 -11.77 2.29
N SER A 19 1.02 -11.96 3.05
CA SER A 19 0.97 -12.13 4.50
C SER A 19 0.42 -10.90 5.21
N ALA A 20 0.84 -9.70 4.79
CA ALA A 20 0.32 -8.45 5.33
C ALA A 20 -1.19 -8.29 5.07
N LEU A 21 -1.67 -8.68 3.89
CA LEU A 21 -3.08 -8.60 3.52
C LEU A 21 -3.95 -9.54 4.36
N LEU A 22 -3.51 -10.79 4.54
CA LEU A 22 -4.19 -11.75 5.40
C LEU A 22 -4.22 -11.28 6.85
N PHE A 23 -3.10 -10.73 7.34
CA PHE A 23 -3.02 -10.16 8.68
C PHE A 23 -3.96 -8.96 8.86
N ALA A 24 -4.00 -8.03 7.90
CA ALA A 24 -4.92 -6.88 7.92
C ALA A 24 -6.39 -7.32 8.04
N ARG A 25 -6.80 -8.31 7.24
CA ARG A 25 -8.16 -8.88 7.30
C ARG A 25 -8.45 -9.53 8.64
N ALA A 26 -7.50 -10.30 9.17
CA ALA A 26 -7.65 -10.95 10.47
C ALA A 26 -7.77 -9.94 11.62
N LEU A 27 -6.98 -8.86 11.59
CA LEU A 27 -7.08 -7.77 12.57
C LEU A 27 -8.48 -7.14 12.59
N LEU A 28 -8.99 -6.78 11.40
CA LEU A 28 -10.31 -6.17 11.27
C LEU A 28 -11.41 -7.12 11.73
N ALA A 29 -11.33 -8.40 11.36
CA ALA A 29 -12.29 -9.43 11.81
C ALA A 29 -12.26 -9.64 13.33
N ALA A 30 -11.11 -9.45 13.98
CA ALA A 30 -10.96 -9.52 15.43
C ALA A 30 -11.43 -8.24 16.16
N GLY A 31 -11.97 -7.24 15.45
CA GLY A 31 -12.44 -5.98 16.03
C GLY A 31 -11.32 -5.01 16.41
N HIS A 32 -10.12 -5.18 15.84
CA HIS A 32 -9.03 -4.21 15.97
C HIS A 32 -9.17 -3.07 14.96
N GLN A 33 -8.52 -1.95 15.25
CA GLN A 33 -8.50 -0.79 14.37
C GLN A 33 -7.24 -0.83 13.50
N LEU A 34 -7.41 -0.63 12.20
CA LEU A 34 -6.33 -0.49 11.23
C LEU A 34 -6.55 0.78 10.41
N ASP A 35 -5.98 1.90 10.87
CA ASP A 35 -6.26 3.21 10.28
C ASP A 35 -5.50 3.41 8.97
N SER A 36 -4.27 2.90 8.89
CA SER A 36 -3.46 3.03 7.69
C SER A 36 -2.45 1.90 7.49
N ILE A 37 -2.09 1.71 6.23
CA ILE A 37 -1.01 0.84 5.78
C ILE A 37 -0.02 1.72 5.01
N PHE A 38 1.27 1.59 5.34
CA PHE A 38 2.34 2.31 4.67
C PHE A 38 3.16 1.35 3.81
N PHE A 39 3.24 1.62 2.51
CA PHE A 39 4.00 0.84 1.55
C PHE A 39 5.35 1.54 1.28
N TYR A 40 6.44 0.83 1.53
CA TYR A 40 7.80 1.33 1.38
C TYR A 40 8.71 0.31 0.70
N ARG A 41 9.92 0.70 0.28
CA ARG A 41 10.85 -0.15 -0.49
C ARG A 41 10.17 -0.73 -1.73
N GLU A 42 10.11 -2.05 -1.88
CA GLU A 42 9.45 -2.72 -3.00
C GLU A 42 7.92 -2.79 -2.79
N GLY A 43 7.46 -2.57 -1.57
CA GLY A 43 6.05 -2.44 -1.21
C GLY A 43 5.28 -1.44 -2.04
N VAL A 44 5.95 -0.39 -2.56
CA VAL A 44 5.31 0.61 -3.43
C VAL A 44 4.72 0.03 -4.72
N LEU A 45 5.21 -1.14 -5.16
CA LEU A 45 4.68 -1.83 -6.34
C LEU A 45 3.25 -2.37 -6.13
N ASN A 46 2.77 -2.46 -4.89
CA ASN A 46 1.37 -2.77 -4.60
C ASN A 46 0.40 -1.65 -5.06
N GLY A 47 0.90 -0.45 -5.33
CA GLY A 47 0.12 0.64 -5.88
C GLY A 47 0.11 0.72 -7.40
N ASN A 48 0.68 -0.24 -8.13
CA ASN A 48 0.72 -0.17 -9.58
C ASN A 48 -0.58 -0.72 -10.20
N GLN A 49 -1.38 0.15 -10.82
CA GLN A 49 -2.66 -0.20 -11.45
C GLN A 49 -2.51 -1.10 -12.68
N LEU A 50 -1.31 -1.14 -13.26
CA LEU A 50 -1.00 -1.95 -14.45
C LEU A 50 -0.61 -3.39 -14.10
N THR A 51 -0.65 -3.75 -12.82
CA THR A 51 -0.42 -5.13 -12.38
C THR A 51 -1.54 -6.01 -12.91
N ALA A 52 -1.18 -7.04 -13.68
CA ALA A 52 -2.11 -7.90 -14.41
C ALA A 52 -1.77 -9.38 -14.16
N PRO A 53 -2.20 -9.96 -13.01
CA PRO A 53 -2.07 -11.39 -12.77
C PRO A 53 -2.87 -12.23 -13.78
N ALA A 54 -2.54 -13.52 -13.88
CA ALA A 54 -3.35 -14.47 -14.65
C ALA A 54 -4.76 -14.61 -14.05
N GLY A 55 -5.73 -15.06 -14.86
CA GLY A 55 -7.14 -15.12 -14.44
C GLY A 55 -7.43 -16.08 -13.28
N ASP A 56 -6.52 -17.01 -13.02
CA ASP A 56 -6.56 -17.99 -11.92
C ASP A 56 -5.66 -17.60 -10.73
N GLU A 57 -4.97 -16.47 -10.82
CA GLU A 57 -4.13 -15.94 -9.75
C GLU A 57 -4.88 -14.90 -8.89
N PHE A 58 -4.45 -14.73 -7.64
CA PHE A 58 -5.08 -13.79 -6.71
C PHE A 58 -4.62 -12.35 -6.96
N ASP A 59 -5.55 -11.46 -7.34
CA ASP A 59 -5.26 -10.04 -7.56
C ASP A 59 -5.09 -9.26 -6.24
N ILE A 60 -3.84 -9.18 -5.78
CA ILE A 60 -3.48 -8.50 -4.54
C ILE A 60 -3.69 -6.98 -4.59
N VAL A 61 -3.51 -6.34 -5.75
CA VAL A 61 -3.64 -4.87 -5.88
C VAL A 61 -5.11 -4.48 -5.70
N ARG A 62 -6.03 -5.22 -6.32
CA ARG A 62 -7.48 -5.03 -6.12
C ARG A 62 -7.92 -5.42 -4.72
N ALA A 63 -7.29 -6.43 -4.12
CA ALA A 63 -7.57 -6.82 -2.74
C ALA A 63 -7.21 -5.72 -1.73
N TRP A 64 -6.13 -4.97 -1.95
CA TRP A 64 -5.82 -3.77 -1.17
C TRP A 64 -6.88 -2.68 -1.38
N GLN A 65 -7.27 -2.40 -2.61
CA GLN A 65 -8.33 -1.44 -2.92
C GLN A 65 -9.65 -1.76 -2.18
N ALA A 66 -10.01 -3.04 -2.05
CA ALA A 66 -11.18 -3.47 -1.29
C ALA A 66 -11.06 -3.21 0.22
N LEU A 67 -9.84 -3.23 0.80
CA LEU A 67 -9.63 -2.78 2.18
C LEU A 67 -9.76 -1.26 2.31
N GLN A 68 -9.32 -0.51 1.29
CA GLN A 68 -9.47 0.95 1.31
C GLN A 68 -10.94 1.38 1.33
N GLN A 69 -11.80 0.66 0.62
CA GLN A 69 -13.25 0.89 0.65
C GLN A 69 -13.88 0.67 2.04
N GLN A 70 -13.20 -0.06 2.94
CA GLN A 70 -13.60 -0.24 4.33
C GLN A 70 -13.06 0.85 5.27
N GLY A 71 -12.39 1.88 4.73
CA GLY A 71 -11.87 3.01 5.49
C GLY A 71 -10.38 2.95 5.80
N VAL A 72 -9.66 1.91 5.38
CA VAL A 72 -8.21 1.80 5.60
C VAL A 72 -7.45 2.72 4.65
N ILE A 73 -6.60 3.60 5.16
CA ILE A 73 -5.80 4.50 4.32
C ILE A 73 -4.58 3.75 3.74
N LEU A 74 -4.40 3.76 2.43
CA LEU A 74 -3.27 3.13 1.75
C LEU A 74 -2.24 4.18 1.31
N ASN A 75 -1.18 4.34 2.11
CA ASN A 75 -0.12 5.31 1.88
C ASN A 75 1.06 4.68 1.14
N ILE A 76 1.49 5.28 0.03
CA ILE A 76 2.73 4.88 -0.67
C ILE A 76 3.79 5.95 -0.47
N CYS A 77 4.99 5.54 -0.06
CA CYS A 77 6.12 6.46 0.02
C CYS A 77 6.45 7.06 -1.35
N VAL A 78 6.20 8.36 -1.52
CA VAL A 78 6.42 9.10 -2.79
C VAL A 78 7.83 8.89 -3.34
N ALA A 79 8.87 9.11 -2.53
CA ALA A 79 10.25 9.00 -2.99
C ALA A 79 10.63 7.57 -3.42
N ALA A 80 10.07 6.54 -2.78
CA ALA A 80 10.32 5.16 -3.16
C ALA A 80 9.51 4.73 -4.40
N ALA A 81 8.30 5.28 -4.56
CA ALA A 81 7.41 5.06 -5.70
C ALA A 81 8.02 5.62 -6.99
N LEU A 82 8.46 6.88 -6.97
CA LEU A 82 9.07 7.54 -8.13
C LEU A 82 10.31 6.77 -8.63
N ARG A 83 11.18 6.32 -7.73
CA ARG A 83 12.36 5.50 -8.08
C ARG A 83 12.03 4.14 -8.69
N ARG A 84 10.78 3.67 -8.57
CA ARG A 84 10.30 2.37 -9.08
C ARG A 84 9.22 2.53 -10.15
N GLY A 85 9.04 3.74 -10.67
CA GLY A 85 8.08 4.00 -11.75
C GLY A 85 6.62 3.86 -11.32
N VAL A 86 6.30 4.16 -10.06
CA VAL A 86 4.91 4.31 -9.61
C VAL A 86 4.61 5.79 -9.39
N THR A 87 3.71 6.36 -10.19
CA THR A 87 3.37 7.78 -10.20
C THR A 87 1.86 8.00 -10.23
N ASP A 88 1.40 9.06 -9.57
CA ASP A 88 0.05 9.59 -9.80
C ASP A 88 0.07 10.61 -10.95
N GLU A 89 -1.10 11.18 -11.27
CA GLU A 89 -1.25 12.14 -12.37
C GLU A 89 -0.42 13.41 -12.14
N GLN A 90 -0.35 13.89 -10.90
CA GLN A 90 0.39 15.10 -10.55
C GLN A 90 1.90 14.91 -10.75
N GLU A 91 2.46 13.82 -10.22
CA GLU A 91 3.87 13.50 -10.36
C GLU A 91 4.23 13.17 -11.81
N ALA A 92 3.36 12.44 -12.53
CA ALA A 92 3.56 12.16 -13.95
C ALA A 92 3.63 13.46 -14.77
N ALA A 93 2.71 14.40 -14.54
CA ALA A 93 2.72 15.70 -15.20
C ALA A 93 3.97 16.52 -14.84
N SER A 94 4.35 16.56 -13.55
CA SER A 94 5.52 17.32 -13.09
C SER A 94 6.84 16.78 -13.66
N LEU A 95 6.93 15.48 -13.90
CA LEU A 95 8.13 14.82 -14.44
C LEU A 95 8.11 14.72 -15.97
N GLY A 96 7.04 15.16 -16.64
CA GLY A 96 6.87 15.04 -18.09
C GLY A 96 6.73 13.58 -18.56
N LEU A 97 6.18 12.70 -17.73
CA LEU A 97 5.90 11.31 -18.09
C LEU A 97 4.63 11.22 -18.94
N ALA A 98 4.59 10.23 -19.84
CA ALA A 98 3.45 10.03 -20.74
C ALA A 98 2.17 9.58 -20.02
N SER A 99 2.29 8.92 -18.87
CA SER A 99 1.14 8.36 -18.14
C SER A 99 1.45 8.16 -16.66
N ALA A 100 0.39 8.17 -15.85
CA ALA A 100 0.40 7.73 -14.45
C ALA A 100 -0.07 6.28 -14.33
N ASN A 101 0.35 5.62 -13.25
CA ASN A 101 0.01 4.22 -12.97
C ASN A 101 -0.35 3.94 -11.51
N LEU A 102 -0.57 4.97 -10.68
CA LEU A 102 -1.03 4.77 -9.32
C LEU A 102 -2.47 4.21 -9.32
N GLN A 103 -2.66 3.12 -8.59
CA GLN A 103 -3.93 2.48 -8.37
C GLN A 103 -4.90 3.40 -7.60
N PRO A 104 -6.10 3.70 -8.13
CA PRO A 104 -7.14 4.38 -7.38
C PRO A 104 -7.40 3.72 -6.02
N GLY A 105 -7.47 4.55 -4.97
CA GLY A 105 -7.55 4.12 -3.56
C GLY A 105 -6.21 4.24 -2.83
N PHE A 106 -5.08 4.18 -3.54
CA PHE A 106 -3.78 4.53 -2.95
C PHE A 106 -3.52 6.04 -3.06
N LYS A 107 -2.69 6.56 -2.16
CA LYS A 107 -2.19 7.93 -2.24
C LYS A 107 -0.69 8.00 -2.00
N LEU A 108 -0.01 8.91 -2.69
CA LEU A 108 1.39 9.21 -2.42
C LEU A 108 1.49 10.00 -1.11
N ALA A 109 2.45 9.63 -0.27
CA ALA A 109 2.68 10.21 1.04
C ALA A 109 4.18 10.28 1.36
N GLY A 110 4.55 11.28 2.15
CA GLY A 110 5.90 11.39 2.72
C GLY A 110 6.11 10.45 3.92
N LEU A 111 7.36 10.33 4.37
CA LEU A 111 7.70 9.55 5.57
C LEU A 111 7.07 10.11 6.86
N GLY A 112 6.59 11.36 6.86
CA GLY A 112 5.82 11.92 7.97
C GLY A 112 4.56 11.11 8.29
N ALA A 113 3.86 10.58 7.28
CA ALA A 113 2.69 9.73 7.49
C ALA A 113 3.05 8.40 8.16
N LEU A 114 4.23 7.84 7.88
CA LEU A 114 4.75 6.67 8.60
C LEU A 114 5.07 7.02 10.06
N ALA A 115 5.74 8.15 10.30
CA ALA A 115 6.07 8.59 11.65
C ALA A 115 4.80 8.81 12.50
N GLU A 116 3.78 9.47 11.94
CA GLU A 116 2.49 9.67 12.59
C GLU A 116 1.79 8.35 12.91
N ALA A 117 1.75 7.42 11.95
CA ALA A 117 1.19 6.09 12.15
C ALA A 117 1.90 5.31 13.28
N VAL A 118 3.23 5.40 13.36
CA VAL A 118 4.04 4.78 14.42
C VAL A 118 3.76 5.42 15.79
N LEU A 119 3.61 6.73 15.86
CA LEU A 119 3.38 7.47 17.11
C LEU A 119 1.97 7.29 17.67
N THR A 120 0.99 7.04 16.79
CA THR A 120 -0.43 6.98 17.18
C THR A 120 -0.99 5.57 17.33
N SER A 121 -0.25 4.54 16.90
CA SER A 121 -0.68 3.14 16.98
C SER A 121 -0.21 2.47 18.28
N ASP A 122 -1.02 1.54 18.79
CA ASP A 122 -0.58 0.65 19.87
C ASP A 122 0.50 -0.31 19.37
N ARG A 123 0.41 -0.75 18.11
CA ARG A 123 1.32 -1.73 17.50
C ARG A 123 1.64 -1.37 16.07
N VAL A 124 2.90 -1.56 15.69
CA VAL A 124 3.37 -1.47 14.31
C VAL A 124 3.89 -2.84 13.91
N VAL A 125 3.38 -3.38 12.80
CA VAL A 125 3.82 -4.69 12.29
C VAL A 125 4.40 -4.50 10.89
N GLN A 126 5.63 -4.93 10.72
CA GLN A 126 6.34 -4.86 9.44
C GLN A 126 6.29 -6.22 8.75
N PHE A 127 6.06 -6.17 7.44
CA PHE A 127 6.12 -7.30 6.52
C PHE A 127 7.18 -7.07 5.46
#